data_AF-A0A382NYA6-F1
#
_entry.id   AF-A0A382NYA6-F1
#
_cell.length_a   1.000
_cell.length_b   1.000
_cell.length_c   1.000
_cell.angle_alpha   90.00
_cell.angle_beta   90.00
_cell.angle_gamma   90.00
#
_symmetry.space_group_name_H-M   'P 1'
#
loop_
_entity.id
_entity.type
_entity.pdbx_description
1 polymer ?
#
loop_
_entity_poly.entity_id
_entity_poly.type
_entity_poly.pdbx_seq_one_letter_code
_entity_poly.pdbx_strand_id
1 'polypeptide(L)'
;MSSFDNKKPVVVFLSLLMLTVGLSGCTGNDTEPEPEPEPELSDWDVYYVDSGSDLPACGSPTLGRLYYVASTAGFETCTSEGWAFVDLTGPAGPAGTPG
;
A
#
# COMPACT_ATOMS: atom_id res chain seq x y z
N MET A 1 38.94 -59.88 11.75
CA MET A 1 37.49 -60.10 11.56
C MET A 1 36.96 -58.97 10.68
N SER A 2 36.47 -59.32 9.50
CA SER A 2 35.57 -58.56 8.61
C SER A 2 35.98 -57.15 8.13
N SER A 3 36.60 -57.14 6.94
CA SER A 3 36.47 -56.07 5.95
C SER A 3 34.99 -55.92 5.58
N PHE A 4 34.35 -54.81 5.95
CA PHE A 4 33.05 -54.44 5.42
C PHE A 4 33.26 -53.38 4.34
N ASP A 5 32.99 -53.75 3.09
CA ASP A 5 32.94 -52.86 1.93
C ASP A 5 32.00 -51.67 2.20
N ASN A 6 32.55 -50.53 2.63
CA ASN A 6 31.82 -49.28 2.87
C ASN A 6 31.10 -48.71 1.63
N LYS A 7 31.30 -49.32 0.45
CA LYS A 7 30.64 -48.94 -0.81
C LYS A 7 29.17 -49.37 -0.85
N LYS A 8 28.84 -50.52 -0.23
CA LYS A 8 27.48 -51.09 -0.19
C LYS A 8 26.51 -50.28 0.70
N PRO A 9 26.86 -49.92 1.95
CA PRO A 9 25.96 -49.12 2.79
C PRO A 9 25.81 -47.70 2.24
N VAL A 10 26.85 -47.09 1.66
CA VAL A 10 26.76 -45.74 1.07
C VAL A 10 25.83 -45.71 -0.14
N VAL A 11 25.89 -46.70 -1.03
CA VAL A 11 24.97 -46.79 -2.19
C VAL A 11 23.54 -47.04 -1.73
N VAL A 12 23.32 -47.88 -0.71
CA VAL A 12 21.99 -48.12 -0.13
C VAL A 12 21.45 -46.85 0.54
N PHE A 13 22.30 -46.14 1.29
CA PHE A 13 21.93 -44.87 1.93
C PHE A 13 21.60 -43.77 0.92
N LEU A 14 22.40 -43.67 -0.15
CA LEU A 14 22.18 -42.71 -1.25
C LEU A 14 20.91 -43.04 -2.04
N SER A 15 20.63 -44.33 -2.28
CA SER A 15 19.40 -44.78 -2.94
C SER A 15 18.16 -44.53 -2.09
N LEU A 16 18.27 -44.68 -0.76
CA LEU A 16 17.21 -44.39 0.19
C LEU A 16 16.90 -42.88 0.25
N LEU A 17 17.92 -42.03 0.16
CA LEU A 17 17.77 -40.56 0.09
C LEU A 17 17.07 -40.10 -1.18
N MET A 18 17.27 -40.77 -2.31
CA MET A 18 16.57 -40.47 -3.58
C MET A 18 15.08 -40.83 -3.53
N LEU A 19 14.70 -41.88 -2.79
CA LEU A 19 13.30 -42.31 -2.64
C LEU A 19 12.46 -41.34 -1.79
N THR A 20 13.08 -40.56 -0.91
CA THR A 20 12.38 -39.58 -0.06
C THR A 20 12.04 -38.26 -0.75
N VAL A 21 12.61 -37.99 -1.93
CA VAL A 21 12.40 -36.71 -2.67
C VAL A 21 11.07 -36.71 -3.45
N GLY A 22 10.41 -37.87 -3.59
CA GLY A 22 9.13 -37.99 -4.32
C GLY A 22 7.87 -37.67 -3.50
N LEU A 23 7.98 -37.43 -2.19
CA LEU A 23 6.84 -37.13 -1.31
C LEU A 23 6.66 -35.63 -1.01
N SER A 24 7.53 -34.75 -1.52
CA SER A 24 7.31 -33.30 -1.50
C SER A 24 6.47 -32.87 -2.71
N GLY A 25 5.30 -33.50 -2.87
CA GLY A 25 4.30 -33.15 -3.86
C GLY A 25 3.08 -32.54 -3.17
N CYS A 26 2.97 -31.21 -3.24
CA CYS A 26 1.74 -30.42 -3.10
C CYS A 26 0.84 -30.71 -1.88
N THR A 27 1.22 -30.25 -0.69
CA THR A 27 0.25 -29.58 0.17
C THR A 27 0.38 -28.09 -0.09
N GLY A 28 -0.05 -27.67 -1.28
CA GLY A 28 -0.47 -26.29 -1.48
C GLY A 28 -1.64 -26.08 -0.55
N ASN A 29 -1.36 -25.64 0.68
CA ASN A 29 -2.36 -24.90 1.41
C ASN A 29 -2.48 -23.60 0.61
N ASP A 30 -3.34 -23.61 -0.42
CA ASP A 30 -3.80 -22.45 -1.16
C ASP A 30 -4.67 -21.58 -0.24
N THR A 31 -4.17 -21.29 0.97
CA THR A 31 -4.45 -20.02 1.59
C THR A 31 -3.51 -19.05 0.91
N GLU A 32 -3.83 -18.73 -0.34
CA GLU A 32 -3.57 -17.38 -0.83
C GLU A 32 -4.04 -16.48 0.31
N PRO A 33 -3.16 -15.64 0.91
CA PRO A 33 -3.65 -14.69 1.89
C PRO A 33 -4.79 -13.98 1.19
N GLU A 34 -6.00 -14.05 1.78
CA GLU A 34 -7.11 -13.24 1.27
C GLU A 34 -6.53 -11.85 1.05
N PRO A 35 -6.75 -11.25 -0.14
CA PRO A 35 -6.30 -9.90 -0.36
C PRO A 35 -6.75 -9.10 0.86
N GLU A 36 -5.77 -8.50 1.58
CA GLU A 36 -6.14 -7.60 2.67
C GLU A 36 -7.22 -6.69 2.12
N PRO A 37 -8.36 -6.55 2.82
CA PRO A 37 -9.45 -5.73 2.31
C PRO A 37 -8.83 -4.40 1.93
N GLU A 38 -8.88 -4.07 0.63
CA GLU A 38 -8.37 -2.80 0.15
C GLU A 38 -9.01 -1.76 1.05
N PRO A 39 -8.23 -0.87 1.70
CA PRO A 39 -8.82 0.11 2.57
C PRO A 39 -9.85 0.85 1.72
N GLU A 40 -11.13 0.68 2.05
CA GLU A 40 -12.21 1.40 1.43
C GLU A 40 -11.81 2.87 1.55
N LEU A 41 -11.36 3.46 0.43
CA LEU A 41 -11.01 4.87 0.38
C LEU A 41 -12.34 5.57 0.55
N SER A 42 -12.72 5.80 1.81
CA SER A 42 -13.90 6.58 2.16
C SER A 42 -13.87 7.82 1.29
N ASP A 43 -14.95 8.10 0.58
CA ASP A 43 -15.08 9.26 -0.29
C ASP A 43 -14.44 10.46 0.41
N TRP A 44 -13.35 10.94 -0.17
CA TRP A 44 -12.61 12.05 0.42
C TRP A 44 -13.49 13.28 0.27
N ASP A 45 -14.19 13.62 1.35
CA ASP A 45 -15.17 14.70 1.30
C ASP A 45 -14.47 16.04 1.10
N VAL A 46 -14.84 16.72 0.01
CA VAL A 46 -14.56 18.14 -0.19
C VAL A 46 -15.77 18.94 0.19
N TYR A 47 -15.57 19.88 1.09
CA TYR A 47 -16.61 20.79 1.55
C TYR A 47 -16.52 22.13 0.80
N TYR A 48 -17.63 22.84 0.70
CA TYR A 48 -17.71 24.15 0.03
C TYR A 48 -18.08 25.24 1.03
N VAL A 49 -17.41 26.39 0.94
CA VAL A 49 -17.76 27.63 1.62
C VAL A 49 -17.58 28.83 0.68
N ASP A 50 -18.36 29.89 0.90
CA ASP A 50 -18.27 31.10 0.09
C ASP A 50 -17.02 31.92 0.43
N SER A 51 -16.74 32.08 1.72
CA SER A 51 -15.60 32.85 2.23
C SER A 51 -14.85 32.14 3.35
N GLY A 52 -13.62 32.57 3.64
CA GLY A 52 -12.83 32.03 4.76
C GLY A 52 -13.48 32.25 6.13
N SER A 53 -14.36 33.26 6.27
CA SER A 53 -15.15 33.47 7.50
C SER A 53 -16.27 32.45 7.71
N ASP A 54 -16.66 31.74 6.66
CA ASP A 54 -17.67 30.68 6.73
C ASP A 54 -17.05 29.32 7.08
N LEU A 55 -15.71 29.24 7.19
CA LEU A 55 -15.03 28.03 7.63
C LEU A 55 -15.43 27.70 9.08
N PRO A 56 -15.75 26.43 9.38
CA PRO A 56 -16.02 26.03 10.76
C PRO A 56 -14.77 26.16 11.63
N ALA A 57 -14.94 26.06 12.94
CA ALA A 57 -13.82 26.01 13.87
C ALA A 57 -12.85 24.88 13.47
N CYS A 58 -11.58 25.22 13.30
CA CYS A 58 -10.53 24.23 13.05
C CYS A 58 -10.21 23.51 14.37
N GLY A 59 -10.39 22.20 14.40
CA GLY A 59 -10.16 21.35 15.56
C GLY A 59 -10.38 19.88 15.23
N SER A 60 -10.44 19.01 16.25
CA SER A 60 -10.58 17.57 16.05
C SER A 60 -11.65 17.11 15.06
N PRO A 61 -12.87 17.70 14.98
CA PRO A 61 -13.85 17.25 14.00
C PRO A 61 -13.48 17.62 12.56
N THR A 62 -12.74 18.71 12.33
CA THR A 62 -12.44 19.28 11.01
C THR A 62 -11.01 19.04 10.58
N LEU A 63 -10.16 18.53 11.46
CA LEU A 63 -8.75 18.24 11.22
C LEU A 63 -8.58 17.34 9.99
N GLY A 64 -7.75 17.77 9.05
CA GLY A 64 -7.47 17.05 7.80
C GLY A 64 -8.56 17.14 6.73
N ARG A 65 -9.71 17.77 6.99
CA ARG A 65 -10.74 18.00 5.95
C ARG A 65 -10.26 19.04 4.95
N LEU A 66 -10.73 18.92 3.71
CA LEU A 66 -10.45 19.86 2.64
C LEU A 66 -11.70 20.71 2.33
N TYR A 67 -11.52 22.02 2.27
CA TYR A 67 -12.57 22.98 1.95
C TYR A 67 -12.19 23.77 0.70
N TYR A 68 -13.08 23.85 -0.27
CA TYR A 68 -12.98 24.84 -1.35
C TYR A 68 -13.59 26.15 -0.87
N VAL A 69 -12.81 27.22 -0.93
CA VAL A 69 -13.21 28.58 -0.53
C VAL A 69 -13.40 29.42 -1.79
N ALA A 70 -14.63 29.77 -2.11
CA ALA A 70 -14.96 30.42 -3.38
C ALA A 70 -14.32 31.80 -3.53
N SER A 71 -14.25 32.60 -2.46
CA SER A 71 -13.67 33.94 -2.48
C SER A 71 -12.19 33.98 -2.86
N THR A 72 -11.44 32.91 -2.58
CA THR A 72 -10.01 32.78 -2.90
C THR A 72 -9.77 31.82 -4.07
N ALA A 73 -10.83 31.21 -4.62
CA ALA A 73 -10.79 30.20 -5.66
C ALA A 73 -9.76 29.09 -5.39
N GLY A 74 -9.64 28.66 -4.13
CA GLY A 74 -8.64 27.69 -3.72
C GLY A 74 -9.06 26.82 -2.56
N PHE A 75 -8.18 25.89 -2.19
CA PHE A 75 -8.43 24.91 -1.15
C PHE A 75 -7.77 25.31 0.16
N GLU A 76 -8.46 25.08 1.26
CA GLU A 76 -7.93 25.21 2.61
C GLU A 76 -8.13 23.91 3.38
N THR A 77 -7.21 23.59 4.27
CA THR A 77 -7.28 22.42 5.15
C THR A 77 -6.99 22.80 6.59
N CYS A 78 -7.69 22.15 7.52
CA CYS A 78 -7.47 22.34 8.94
C CYS A 78 -6.29 21.49 9.40
N THR A 79 -5.28 22.15 9.94
CA THR A 79 -4.07 21.56 10.51
C THR A 79 -4.05 21.73 12.03
N SER A 80 -3.01 21.23 12.70
CA SER A 80 -2.80 21.50 14.13
C SER A 80 -2.57 22.98 14.46
N GLU A 81 -2.20 23.80 13.47
CA GLU A 81 -1.91 25.23 13.64
C GLU A 81 -3.09 26.13 13.19
N GLY A 82 -4.16 25.53 12.66
CA GLY A 82 -5.29 26.25 12.08
C GLY A 82 -5.50 25.95 10.60
N TRP A 83 -6.30 26.79 9.95
CA TRP A 83 -6.55 26.70 8.50
C TRP A 83 -5.30 27.09 7.71
N ALA A 84 -4.96 26.27 6.72
CA ALA A 84 -3.83 26.47 5.83
C ALA A 84 -4.27 26.31 4.37
N PHE A 85 -3.78 27.18 3.49
CA PHE A 85 -4.00 27.10 2.05
C PHE A 85 -3.24 25.92 1.44
N VAL A 86 -3.89 25.20 0.53
CA VAL A 86 -3.31 24.08 -0.23
C VAL A 86 -2.97 24.57 -1.63
N ASP A 87 -1.67 24.71 -1.89
CA ASP A 87 -1.16 25.07 -3.20
C ASP A 87 -1.16 23.85 -4.12
N LEU A 88 -2.08 23.84 -5.08
CA LEU A 88 -2.16 22.82 -6.14
C LEU A 88 -1.40 23.23 -7.40
N THR A 89 -0.71 24.37 -7.39
CA THR A 89 0.11 24.79 -8.52
C THR A 89 1.38 23.94 -8.58
N GLY A 90 1.54 23.25 -9.69
CA GLY A 90 2.78 22.54 -10.02
C GLY A 90 3.64 23.35 -10.98
N PRO A 91 4.89 22.92 -11.23
CA PRO A 91 5.68 23.42 -12.34
C PRO A 91 4.92 23.30 -13.66
N ALA A 92 5.17 24.23 -14.59
CA ALA A 92 4.62 24.12 -15.93
C ALA A 92 5.08 22.82 -16.60
N GLY A 93 4.16 22.17 -17.33
CA GLY A 93 4.48 20.99 -18.13
C GLY A 93 5.43 21.30 -19.29
N PRO A 94 6.04 20.27 -19.90
CA PRO A 94 6.85 20.45 -21.10
C PRO A 94 6.01 20.99 -22.26
N ALA A 95 6.65 21.72 -23.17
CA ALA A 95 6.00 22.20 -24.39
C ALA A 95 5.49 21.03 -25.24
N GLY A 96 4.33 21.20 -25.87
CA GLY A 96 3.77 20.24 -26.82
C GLY A 96 4.62 20.09 -28.08
N THR A 97 4.44 18.98 -28.80
CA THR A 97 5.08 18.75 -30.11
C THR A 97 4.46 19.69 -31.16
N PRO A 98 5.24 20.23 -32.11
CA PRO A 98 4.69 20.92 -33.28
C PRO A 98 3.73 20.00 -34.06
N GLY A 99 2.61 20.57 -34.53
CA GLY A 99 1.59 19.87 -35.32
C GLY A 99 1.90 19.74 -36.80
#